data_AF-A0A2E6NA70-F1
#
_entry.id   AF-A0A2E6NA70-F1
#
_cell.length_a   1.000
_cell.length_b   1.000
_cell.length_c   1.000
_cell.angle_alpha   90.00
_cell.angle_beta   90.00
_cell.angle_gamma   90.00
#
_symmetry.space_group_name_H-M   'P 1'
#
loop_
_entity.id
_entity.type
_entity.pdbx_description
1 polymer ?
#
loop_
_entity_poly.entity_id
_entity_poly.type
_entity_poly.pdbx_seq_one_letter_code
_entity_poly.pdbx_strand_id
1 'polypeptide(L)' 'MEEVYAARAEELEMWIERGKREIVKLEQQLAAPNLSPTDRKKLQAQLKSKQNNFERHSNTLERQASLECSERWM' A
#
# COMPACT_ATOMS: atom_id res chain seq x y z
N MET A 1 16.22 17.16 -10.60
CA MET A 1 15.41 17.09 -9.37
C MET A 1 14.01 16.61 -9.71
N GLU A 2 13.29 17.24 -10.66
CA GLU A 2 11.98 16.77 -11.14
C GLU A 2 11.96 15.29 -11.58
N GLU A 3 12.93 14.84 -12.38
CA GLU A 3 12.99 13.43 -12.83
C GLU A 3 13.11 12.42 -11.67
N VAL A 4 13.73 12.81 -10.55
CA VAL A 4 13.90 11.94 -9.37
C VAL A 4 12.61 11.88 -8.54
N TYR A 5 11.84 12.97 -8.46
CA TYR A 5 10.55 12.99 -7.79
C TYR A 5 9.48 12.26 -8.60
N ALA A 6 9.47 12.42 -9.93
CA ALA A 6 8.58 11.70 -10.83
C ALA A 6 8.79 10.18 -10.77
N ALA A 7 10.05 9.72 -10.88
CA ALA A 7 10.37 8.29 -10.76
C ALA A 7 9.98 7.70 -9.40
N ARG A 8 10.05 8.51 -8.33
CA ARG A 8 9.67 8.08 -6.97
C ARG A 8 8.16 8.05 -6.77
N ALA A 9 7.40 8.93 -7.41
CA ALA A 9 5.95 8.91 -7.41
C ALA A 9 5.41 7.68 -8.16
N GLU A 10 5.94 7.40 -9.35
CA GLU A 10 5.59 6.21 -10.15
C GLU A 10 5.87 4.91 -9.39
N GLU A 11 7.02 4.82 -8.69
CA GLU A 11 7.35 3.66 -7.86
C GLU A 11 6.36 3.48 -6.70
N LEU A 12 5.96 4.57 -6.04
CA LEU A 12 4.96 4.53 -4.98
C LEU A 12 3.58 4.10 -5.49
N GLU A 13 3.15 4.60 -6.66
CA GLU A 13 1.91 4.17 -7.31
C GLU A 13 1.92 2.68 -7.63
N MET A 14 3.03 2.17 -8.18
CA MET A 14 3.20 0.74 -8.43
C MET A 14 3.10 -0.10 -7.13
N TRP A 15 3.71 0.37 -6.04
CA TRP A 15 3.63 -0.32 -4.75
C TRP A 15 2.23 -0.28 -4.14
N ILE A 16 1.50 0.82 -4.31
CA ILE A 16 0.10 0.98 -3.88
C ILE A 16 -0.78 0.00 -4.65
N GLU A 17 -0.68 -0.04 -5.98
CA GLU A 17 -1.47 -0.95 -6.83
C GLU A 17 -1.17 -2.43 -6.53
N ARG A 18 0.11 -2.77 -6.37
CA ARG A 18 0.51 -4.11 -5.93
C ARG A 18 -0.05 -4.44 -4.54
N GLY A 19 0.03 -3.48 -3.61
CA GLY A 19 -0.49 -3.61 -2.26
C GLY A 19 -1.98 -3.91 -2.23
N LYS A 20 -2.80 -3.20 -3.03
CA LYS A 20 -4.24 -3.46 -3.17
C LYS A 20 -4.52 -4.89 -3.61
N ARG A 21 -3.84 -5.35 -4.67
CA ARG A 21 -4.02 -6.72 -5.20
C ARG A 21 -3.66 -7.79 -4.16
N GLU A 22 -2.58 -7.58 -3.41
CA GLU A 22 -2.15 -8.49 -2.36
C GLU A 22 -3.12 -8.52 -1.18
N ILE A 23 -3.68 -7.37 -0.77
CA ILE A 23 -4.72 -7.27 0.27
C ILE A 23 -5.97 -8.03 -0.15
N VAL A 24 -6.51 -7.77 -1.34
CA VAL A 24 -7.70 -8.46 -1.86
C VAL A 24 -7.48 -9.98 -1.91
N LYS A 25 -6.31 -10.42 -2.35
CA LYS A 25 -5.96 -11.85 -2.38
C LYS A 25 -5.95 -12.46 -0.98
N LEU A 26 -5.41 -11.76 0.03
CA LEU A 26 -5.39 -12.23 1.41
C LEU A 26 -6.79 -12.28 2.03
N GLU A 27 -7.64 -11.30 1.72
CA GLU A 27 -9.05 -11.28 2.14
C GLU A 27 -9.84 -12.46 1.54
N GLN A 28 -9.64 -12.74 0.24
CA GLN A 28 -10.24 -13.91 -0.42
C GLN A 28 -9.75 -15.23 0.21
N GLN A 29 -8.46 -15.33 0.52
CA GLN A 29 -7.93 -16.51 1.21
C GLN A 29 -8.56 -16.66 2.59
N LEU A 30 -8.68 -15.58 3.37
CA LEU A 30 -9.31 -15.60 4.69
C LEU A 30 -10.79 -15.98 4.67
N ALA A 31 -11.49 -15.67 3.57
CA ALA A 31 -12.90 -16.04 3.38
C ALA A 31 -13.10 -17.55 3.11
N ALA A 32 -12.04 -18.32 2.85
CA ALA A 32 -12.18 -19.74 2.57
C ALA A 32 -12.73 -20.52 3.80
N PRO A 33 -13.72 -21.41 3.61
CA PRO A 33 -14.48 -22.01 4.71
C PRO A 33 -13.69 -23.01 5.56
N ASN A 34 -12.63 -23.62 5.01
CA ASN A 34 -11.89 -24.73 5.65
C ASN A 34 -10.48 -24.35 6.11
N LEU A 35 -10.29 -23.10 6.53
CA LEU A 35 -8.98 -22.60 6.90
C LEU A 35 -8.67 -22.92 8.36
N SER A 36 -7.50 -23.54 8.62
CA SER A 36 -7.11 -23.87 9.98
C SER A 36 -6.97 -22.60 10.84
N PRO A 37 -7.19 -22.67 12.17
CA PRO A 37 -7.01 -21.50 13.05
C PRO A 37 -5.61 -20.89 12.95
N THR A 38 -4.59 -21.74 12.80
CA THR A 38 -3.19 -21.34 12.66
C THR A 38 -2.95 -20.59 11.34
N ASP A 39 -3.45 -21.13 10.23
CA ASP A 39 -3.33 -20.49 8.92
C ASP A 39 -4.11 -19.18 8.88
N ARG A 40 -5.28 -19.13 9.52
CA ARG A 40 -6.11 -17.93 9.61
C ARG A 40 -5.38 -16.82 10.36
N LYS A 41 -4.75 -17.15 11.50
CA LYS A 41 -3.94 -16.21 12.27
C LYS A 41 -2.74 -15.70 11.46
N LYS A 42 -2.08 -16.58 10.71
CA LYS A 42 -0.95 -16.21 9.84
C LYS A 42 -1.39 -15.27 8.72
N LEU A 43 -2.50 -15.58 8.03
CA LEU A 43 -3.06 -14.74 6.98
C LEU A 43 -3.54 -13.39 7.50
N GLN A 44 -4.16 -13.34 8.70
CA GLN A 44 -4.54 -12.08 9.34
C GLN A 44 -3.32 -11.21 9.68
N ALA A 45 -2.24 -11.81 10.18
CA ALA A 45 -1.00 -11.07 10.46
C ALA A 45 -0.37 -10.51 9.17
N GLN A 46 -0.38 -11.31 8.08
CA GLN A 46 0.08 -10.86 6.77
C GLN A 46 -0.81 -9.73 6.23
N LEU A 47 -2.13 -9.86 6.33
CA LEU A 47 -3.09 -8.84 5.90
C LEU A 47 -2.82 -7.51 6.61
N LYS A 48 -2.70 -7.54 7.95
CA LYS A 48 -2.40 -6.34 8.75
C LYS A 48 -1.08 -5.68 8.33
N SER A 49 -0.04 -6.49 8.10
CA SER A 49 1.25 -5.97 7.63
C SER A 49 1.14 -5.29 6.26
N LYS A 50 0.39 -5.90 5.33
CA LYS A 50 0.17 -5.35 3.99
C LYS A 50 -0.67 -4.08 4.01
N GLN A 51 -1.73 -4.03 4.82
CA GLN A 51 -2.53 -2.82 5.04
C GLN A 51 -1.69 -1.66 5.59
N ASN A 52 -0.86 -1.92 6.61
CA ASN A 52 0.03 -0.89 7.17
C ASN A 52 1.02 -0.34 6.13
N ASN A 53 1.59 -1.21 5.30
CA ASN A 53 2.52 -0.75 4.25
C ASN A 53 1.78 0.03 3.15
N PHE A 54 0.61 -0.44 2.73
CA PHE A 54 -0.25 0.27 1.78
C PHE A 54 -0.59 1.68 2.27
N GLU A 55 -0.98 1.83 3.55
CA GLU A 55 -1.28 3.12 4.16
C GLU A 55 -0.05 4.03 4.19
N ARG A 56 1.13 3.50 4.55
CA ARG A 56 2.38 4.27 4.53
C ARG A 56 2.73 4.79 3.14
N HIS A 57 2.62 3.97 2.11
CA HIS A 57 2.91 4.38 0.73
C HIS A 57 1.90 5.41 0.23
N SER A 58 0.61 5.20 0.53
CA SER A 58 -0.47 6.15 0.17
C SER A 58 -0.25 7.51 0.84
N ASN A 59 0.03 7.53 2.15
CA ASN A 59 0.31 8.76 2.90
C ASN A 59 1.58 9.47 2.40
N THR A 60 2.59 8.70 1.96
CA THR A 60 3.81 9.29 1.38
C THR A 60 3.52 9.97 0.06
N LEU A 61 2.75 9.32 -0.81
CA LEU A 61 2.37 9.87 -2.11
C LEU A 61 1.52 11.14 -1.95
N GLU A 62 0.52 11.12 -1.06
CA GLU A 62 -0.33 12.28 -0.77
C GLU A 62 0.48 13.47 -0.23
N ARG A 63 1.45 13.21 0.66
CA ARG A 63 2.36 14.25 1.17
C ARG A 63 3.25 14.82 0.08
N GLN A 64 3.73 14.00 -0.86
CA GLN A 64 4.51 14.48 -2.00
C GLN A 64 3.67 15.39 -2.90
N ALA A 65 2.47 14.94 -3.29
CA ALA A 65 1.54 15.75 -4.07
C ALA A 65 1.18 17.07 -3.37
N SER A 66 1.01 17.06 -2.04
CA SER A 66 0.73 18.26 -1.25
C SER A 66 1.91 19.25 -1.22
N LEU A 67 3.15 18.76 -1.25
CA LEU A 67 4.35 19.60 -1.30
C LEU A 67 4.54 20.23 -2.69
N GLU A 68 4.24 19.49 -3.75
CA GLU A 68 4.27 19.99 -5.13
C GLU A 68 3.16 21.01 -5.42
N CYS A 69 1.97 20.83 -4.83
CA CYS A 69 0.84 21.76 -4.98
C CYS A 69 0.90 22.99 -4.06
N SER A 70 1.84 23.07 -3.13
CA SER A 70 1.94 24.20 -2.19
C SER A 70 2.55 25.43 -2.88
N GLU A 71 1.75 26.47 -3.07
CA GLU A 71 2.16 27.81 -3.57
C GLU A 71 3.37 28.40 -2.83
N ARG A 72 3.73 27.87 -1.66
CA ARG A 72 4.87 28.33 -0.86
C ARG A 72 6.24 27.96 -1.47
N TRP A 73 6.26 27.12 -2.51
CA TRP A 73 7.46 26.73 -3.26
C TRP A 73 7.38 27.00 -4.78
N MET A 74 6.26 27.54 -5.29
CA MET A 74 6.16 28.13 -6.64
C MET A 74 6.49 29.62 -6.60
#